data_AF-A0A367J054-F1
#
_entry.id   AF-A0A367J054-F1
#
_cell.length_a   1.000
_cell.length_b   1.000
_cell.length_c   1.000
_cell.angle_alpha   90.00
_cell.angle_beta   90.00
_cell.angle_gamma   90.00
#
_symmetry.space_group_name_H-M   'P 1'
#
loop_
_entity.id
_entity.type
_entity.pdbx_description
1 polymer ?
#
loop_
_entity_poly.entity_id
_entity_poly.type
_entity_poly.pdbx_seq_one_letter_code
_entity_poly.pdbx_strand_id
1 'polypeptide(L)'
;MSYIQLQRTRLRMMNKTSSVSSSSDLIVPSIEESLQDWLSRDNSCTYLLDICRCCNKSNCDNLQTLILGIQKLEEDARLAAEIGQSLLNKHEQYVIESNEAISGLESQVQESQEKIHELEQLLIQSDTVKYDLEQEKNKLNWEWQKTQKMLDDTLLDVESYHQRINQLTSELDSKTREIDKLKKLMAHQADAREDHLRFALEDMKQELANSKKAELCLESKYKKLKEKYDQLCEEKKQLTNDQEPSERLHKDPNKDLLSESRTEAVGLIAKIERDYIDDDDTTMTDQQEIWPQNNITCDTVSSSAVVHHHYHYHMRNNKGKPSSLSSNQTPCQPTENSTETMSPYRHLHRQLCVLLERLQQTDTRALNRKLRRAFDIFDLSSMSNSIIENILTAEINELAHVFPCHSKEQDFSLLVKVTQDMLKEIGQLRTNINDLQVEYVKKVEEIDNRLEQELIKRNVFQKSTASSNNIIQQHEIIIHSPAIIIPSPSPNKMEEYRNGPPSSYPIRSSLPSAKRRNNYALHASQSAILPVQKSVY
;
A
#
# COMPACT_ATOMS: atom_id res chain seq x y z
N MET A 1 17.65 -26.77 -14.62
CA MET A 1 19.10 -26.81 -14.90
C MET A 1 19.61 -25.41 -14.63
N SER A 2 20.37 -25.23 -13.55
CA SER A 2 20.85 -23.90 -13.12
C SER A 2 21.82 -23.34 -14.16
N TYR A 3 21.80 -22.03 -14.39
CA TYR A 3 22.74 -21.30 -15.27
C TYR A 3 24.21 -21.65 -14.96
N ILE A 4 24.49 -22.01 -13.69
CA ILE A 4 25.79 -22.48 -13.21
C ILE A 4 26.23 -23.81 -13.87
N GLN A 5 25.29 -24.71 -14.16
CA GLN A 5 25.59 -25.98 -14.87
C GLN A 5 25.93 -25.77 -16.34
N LEU A 6 25.33 -24.76 -16.99
CA LEU A 6 25.65 -24.40 -18.37
C LEU A 6 27.05 -23.78 -18.46
N GLN A 7 27.39 -22.90 -17.50
CA GLN A 7 28.71 -22.26 -17.41
C GLN A 7 29.86 -23.25 -17.15
N ARG A 8 29.65 -24.25 -16.27
CA ARG A 8 30.65 -25.33 -16.05
C ARG A 8 30.90 -26.19 -17.27
N THR A 9 29.90 -26.35 -18.14
CA THR A 9 30.04 -27.12 -19.38
C THR A 9 30.79 -26.32 -20.45
N ARG A 10 30.59 -25.01 -20.49
CA ARG A 10 31.29 -24.09 -21.42
C ARG A 10 32.77 -23.90 -21.07
N LEU A 11 33.09 -23.74 -19.78
CA LEU A 11 34.48 -23.66 -19.28
C LEU A 11 35.29 -24.94 -19.55
N ARG A 12 34.66 -26.13 -19.51
CA ARG A 12 35.32 -27.40 -19.88
C ARG A 12 35.63 -27.51 -21.37
N MET A 13 34.90 -26.81 -22.23
CA MET A 13 35.17 -26.82 -23.67
C MET A 13 36.28 -25.83 -24.07
N MET A 14 36.41 -24.70 -23.35
CA MET A 14 37.46 -23.70 -23.65
C MET A 14 38.86 -24.10 -23.12
N ASN A 15 38.95 -24.86 -22.02
CA ASN A 15 40.23 -25.41 -21.54
C ASN A 15 40.77 -26.59 -22.39
N LYS A 16 40.04 -27.03 -23.42
CA LYS A 16 40.45 -28.14 -24.30
C LYS A 16 41.07 -27.67 -25.62
N THR A 17 41.14 -26.37 -25.86
CA THR A 17 41.66 -25.78 -27.11
C THR A 17 42.96 -24.99 -26.95
N SER A 18 43.55 -24.95 -25.76
CA SER A 18 44.77 -24.18 -25.45
C SER A 18 46.07 -25.01 -25.41
N SER A 19 46.10 -26.20 -26.02
CA SER A 19 47.34 -26.99 -26.17
C SER A 19 47.61 -27.31 -27.64
N VAL A 20 48.01 -26.30 -28.41
CA VAL A 20 48.59 -26.49 -29.75
C VAL A 20 50.06 -26.06 -29.67
N SER A 21 50.89 -27.06 -29.37
CA SER A 21 52.26 -27.29 -29.87
C SER A 21 53.06 -26.08 -30.38
N SER A 22 53.98 -25.60 -29.53
CA SER A 22 55.21 -24.92 -29.99
C SER A 22 56.18 -25.98 -30.51
N SER A 23 56.10 -26.28 -31.81
CA SER A 23 57.09 -27.11 -32.51
C SER A 23 58.13 -26.19 -33.15
N SER A 24 59.06 -25.68 -32.34
CA SER A 24 60.27 -25.03 -32.81
C SER A 24 61.42 -25.81 -32.21
N ASP A 25 62.14 -26.56 -33.05
CA ASP A 25 63.57 -26.90 -32.95
C ASP A 25 63.87 -28.04 -33.94
N LEU A 26 63.97 -27.67 -35.21
CA LEU A 26 64.72 -28.43 -36.20
C LEU A 26 65.84 -27.51 -36.70
N ILE A 27 66.98 -27.61 -36.01
CA ILE A 27 68.24 -26.99 -36.42
C ILE A 27 68.67 -27.67 -37.72
N VAL A 28 68.36 -27.02 -38.83
CA VAL A 28 68.94 -27.32 -40.15
C VAL A 28 70.34 -26.67 -40.16
N PRO A 29 71.41 -27.40 -40.53
CA PRO A 29 72.74 -26.82 -40.67
C PRO A 29 72.68 -25.61 -41.62
N SER A 30 73.23 -24.48 -41.19
CA SER A 30 73.22 -23.25 -41.98
C SER A 30 73.88 -23.49 -43.34
N ILE A 31 73.16 -23.16 -44.41
CA ILE A 31 73.63 -23.23 -45.81
C ILE A 31 74.98 -22.49 -45.99
N GLU A 32 75.26 -21.51 -45.13
CA GLU A 32 76.50 -20.75 -45.06
C GLU A 32 77.75 -21.63 -44.79
N GLU A 33 77.67 -22.61 -43.87
CA GLU A 33 78.81 -23.48 -43.52
C GLU A 33 79.14 -24.48 -44.64
N SER A 34 78.13 -24.92 -45.39
CA SER A 34 78.31 -25.85 -46.52
C SER A 34 78.88 -25.16 -47.77
N LEU A 35 78.56 -23.88 -47.97
CA LEU A 35 79.09 -23.08 -49.08
C LEU A 35 80.55 -22.67 -48.87
N GLN A 36 80.95 -22.39 -47.63
CA GLN A 36 82.33 -22.02 -47.31
C GLN A 36 83.33 -23.18 -47.50
N ASP A 37 82.90 -24.43 -47.26
CA ASP A 37 83.73 -25.63 -47.49
C ASP A 37 83.93 -25.91 -49.00
N TRP A 38 82.95 -25.52 -49.84
CA TRP A 38 83.05 -25.62 -51.30
C TRP A 38 83.92 -24.53 -51.91
N LEU A 39 83.82 -23.29 -51.44
CA LEU A 39 84.65 -22.17 -51.90
C LEU A 39 86.13 -22.30 -51.45
N SER A 40 86.39 -23.04 -50.38
CA SER A 40 87.74 -23.33 -49.87
C SER A 40 88.47 -24.43 -50.66
N ARG A 41 87.75 -25.21 -51.50
CA ARG A 41 88.35 -26.19 -52.41
C ARG A 41 88.86 -25.51 -53.68
N ASP A 42 90.10 -25.04 -53.60
CA ASP A 42 91.04 -24.74 -54.69
C ASP A 42 90.46 -24.12 -55.97
N ASN A 43 90.45 -22.78 -55.97
CA ASN A 43 90.17 -21.90 -57.10
C ASN A 43 91.32 -21.87 -58.14
N SER A 44 91.81 -23.05 -58.55
CA SER A 44 93.02 -23.21 -59.39
C SER A 44 92.75 -23.33 -60.90
N CYS A 45 91.50 -23.20 -61.33
CA CYS A 45 91.11 -23.46 -62.73
C CYS A 45 91.36 -22.30 -63.73
N THR A 46 91.71 -21.10 -63.28
CA THR A 46 91.87 -19.92 -64.14
C THR A 46 93.17 -19.90 -64.96
N TYR A 47 94.18 -20.70 -64.61
CA TYR A 47 95.51 -20.65 -65.24
C TYR A 47 95.74 -21.66 -66.39
N LEU A 48 94.72 -22.41 -66.80
CA LEU A 48 94.87 -23.52 -67.75
C LEU A 48 94.36 -23.25 -69.19
N LEU A 49 93.86 -22.05 -69.50
CA LEU A 49 93.20 -21.76 -70.80
C LEU A 49 94.02 -20.92 -71.80
N ASP A 50 95.26 -20.52 -71.51
CA ASP A 50 96.01 -19.62 -72.41
C ASP A 50 96.59 -20.29 -73.69
N ILE A 51 96.60 -21.63 -73.76
CA ILE A 51 97.20 -22.39 -74.88
C ILE A 51 96.31 -23.57 -75.26
N CYS A 52 95.91 -23.69 -76.55
CA CYS A 52 95.07 -24.83 -76.96
C CYS A 52 95.88 -26.12 -76.91
N ARG A 53 95.43 -27.10 -76.12
CA ARG A 53 96.03 -28.46 -76.10
C ARG A 53 95.94 -29.19 -77.45
N CYS A 54 95.10 -28.72 -78.36
CA CYS A 54 94.92 -29.29 -79.70
C CYS A 54 96.01 -28.88 -80.71
N CYS A 55 96.57 -27.66 -80.60
CA CYS A 55 97.48 -27.11 -81.60
C CYS A 55 98.61 -26.23 -81.02
N ASN A 56 98.68 -26.09 -79.71
CA ASN A 56 99.64 -25.28 -78.95
C ASN A 56 99.72 -23.80 -79.35
N LYS A 57 98.70 -23.29 -80.07
CA LYS A 57 98.56 -21.88 -80.43
C LYS A 57 97.64 -21.18 -79.42
N SER A 58 97.98 -19.94 -79.07
CA SER A 58 97.14 -19.05 -78.25
C SER A 58 95.88 -18.59 -79.00
N ASN A 59 95.92 -18.56 -80.34
CA ASN A 59 94.84 -18.03 -81.19
C ASN A 59 94.11 -19.17 -81.91
N CYS A 60 93.62 -20.17 -81.17
CA CYS A 60 92.84 -21.26 -81.74
C CYS A 60 91.34 -20.94 -81.67
N ASP A 61 90.63 -20.99 -82.79
CA ASP A 61 89.19 -20.69 -82.85
C ASP A 61 88.35 -21.57 -81.90
N ASN A 62 88.71 -22.85 -81.74
CA ASN A 62 88.03 -23.77 -80.82
C ASN A 62 88.26 -23.41 -79.35
N LEU A 63 89.47 -22.93 -79.01
CA LEU A 63 89.79 -22.45 -77.66
C LEU A 63 89.06 -21.14 -77.36
N GLN A 64 89.01 -20.23 -78.34
CA GLN A 64 88.29 -18.96 -78.19
C GLN A 64 86.77 -19.17 -78.09
N THR A 65 86.22 -20.12 -78.83
CA THR A 65 84.80 -20.53 -78.70
C THR A 65 84.53 -21.11 -77.30
N LEU A 66 85.45 -21.92 -76.76
CA LEU A 66 85.35 -22.45 -75.40
C LEU A 66 85.43 -21.33 -74.35
N ILE A 67 86.36 -20.39 -74.48
CA ILE A 67 86.50 -19.24 -73.55
C ILE A 67 85.24 -18.38 -73.57
N LEU A 68 84.71 -18.04 -74.74
CA LEU A 68 83.46 -17.29 -74.86
C LEU A 68 82.27 -18.07 -74.29
N GLY A 69 82.25 -19.40 -74.46
CA GLY A 69 81.26 -20.27 -73.85
C GLY A 69 81.34 -20.28 -72.32
N ILE A 70 82.54 -20.33 -71.75
CA ILE A 70 82.78 -20.26 -70.30
C ILE A 70 82.36 -18.89 -69.77
N GLN A 71 82.78 -17.79 -70.40
CA GLN A 71 82.39 -16.44 -70.00
C GLN A 71 80.88 -16.25 -70.00
N LYS A 72 80.19 -16.76 -71.03
CA LYS A 72 78.73 -16.75 -71.07
C LYS A 72 78.12 -17.55 -69.92
N LEU A 73 78.64 -18.75 -69.64
CA LEU A 73 78.16 -19.57 -68.51
C LEU A 73 78.43 -18.90 -67.16
N GLU A 74 79.56 -18.20 -67.01
CA GLU A 74 79.88 -17.42 -65.81
C GLU A 74 78.93 -16.22 -65.65
N GLU A 75 78.60 -15.52 -66.73
CA GLU A 75 77.61 -14.45 -66.74
C GLU A 75 76.20 -14.98 -66.42
N ASP A 76 75.79 -16.09 -67.04
CA ASP A 76 74.51 -16.75 -66.76
C ASP A 76 74.44 -17.26 -65.31
N ALA A 77 75.53 -17.82 -64.78
CA ALA A 77 75.62 -18.25 -63.39
C ALA A 77 75.58 -17.07 -62.40
N ARG A 78 76.26 -15.96 -62.73
CA ARG A 78 76.20 -14.72 -61.92
C ARG A 78 74.80 -14.14 -61.92
N LEU A 79 74.16 -14.05 -63.08
CA LEU A 79 72.78 -13.57 -63.21
C LEU A 79 71.81 -14.48 -62.43
N ALA A 80 71.96 -15.79 -62.52
CA ALA A 80 71.14 -16.74 -61.75
C ALA A 80 71.33 -16.55 -60.24
N ALA A 81 72.56 -16.29 -59.77
CA ALA A 81 72.84 -15.99 -58.37
C ALA A 81 72.21 -14.65 -57.93
N GLU A 82 72.31 -13.60 -58.76
CA GLU A 82 71.67 -12.30 -58.51
C GLU A 82 70.14 -12.42 -58.42
N ILE A 83 69.52 -13.17 -59.32
CA ILE A 83 68.07 -13.46 -59.30
C ILE A 83 67.72 -14.27 -58.04
N GLY A 84 68.52 -15.30 -57.71
CA GLY A 84 68.33 -16.12 -56.51
C GLY A 84 68.36 -15.28 -55.23
N GLN A 85 69.36 -14.41 -55.09
CA GLN A 85 69.47 -13.50 -53.95
C GLN A 85 68.32 -12.51 -53.89
N SER A 86 67.91 -11.93 -55.03
CA SER A 86 66.76 -11.02 -55.05
C SER A 86 65.46 -11.71 -54.64
N LEU A 87 65.25 -12.97 -55.04
CA LEU A 87 64.10 -13.78 -54.63
C LEU A 87 64.13 -14.11 -53.13
N LEU A 88 65.30 -14.47 -52.60
CA LEU A 88 65.48 -14.73 -51.16
C LEU A 88 65.18 -13.48 -50.33
N ASN A 89 65.72 -12.32 -50.71
CA ASN A 89 65.46 -11.06 -50.00
C ASN A 89 63.95 -10.70 -50.03
N LYS A 90 63.26 -10.93 -51.18
CA LYS A 90 61.80 -10.74 -51.26
C LYS A 90 61.05 -11.71 -50.37
N HIS A 91 61.47 -12.97 -50.32
CA HIS A 91 60.85 -13.97 -49.45
C HIS A 91 61.03 -13.60 -47.97
N GLU A 92 62.23 -13.20 -47.55
CA GLU A 92 62.50 -12.71 -46.20
C GLU A 92 61.60 -11.52 -45.85
N GLN A 93 61.47 -10.55 -46.75
CA GLN A 93 60.55 -9.43 -46.59
C GLN A 93 59.09 -9.88 -46.41
N TYR A 94 58.60 -10.81 -47.23
CA TYR A 94 57.24 -11.35 -47.09
C TYR A 94 57.03 -12.10 -45.77
N VAL A 95 58.04 -12.81 -45.28
CA VAL A 95 57.98 -13.50 -43.98
C VAL A 95 57.89 -12.49 -42.85
N ILE A 96 58.68 -11.41 -42.90
CA ILE A 96 58.62 -10.32 -41.91
C ILE A 96 57.23 -9.67 -41.93
N GLU A 97 56.75 -9.25 -43.10
CA GLU A 97 55.42 -8.62 -43.25
C GLU A 97 54.28 -9.55 -42.78
N SER A 98 54.37 -10.84 -43.11
CA SER A 98 53.41 -11.84 -42.64
C SER A 98 53.45 -12.02 -41.13
N ASN A 99 54.64 -12.06 -40.52
CA ASN A 99 54.77 -12.23 -39.08
C ASN A 99 54.28 -10.99 -38.32
N GLU A 100 54.54 -9.79 -38.83
CA GLU A 100 54.00 -8.54 -38.28
C GLU A 100 52.46 -8.52 -38.37
N ALA A 101 51.89 -8.93 -39.50
CA ALA A 101 50.44 -9.02 -39.66
C ALA A 101 49.81 -10.07 -38.71
N ILE A 102 50.45 -11.25 -38.56
CA ILE A 102 50.01 -12.29 -37.62
C ILE A 102 50.04 -11.74 -36.19
N SER A 103 51.15 -11.12 -35.77
CA SER A 103 51.28 -10.55 -34.42
C SER A 103 50.23 -9.46 -34.13
N GLY A 104 49.93 -8.61 -35.11
CA GLY A 104 48.87 -7.60 -34.99
C GLY A 104 47.48 -8.22 -34.82
N LEU A 105 47.17 -9.26 -35.60
CA LEU A 105 45.90 -9.98 -35.49
C LEU A 105 45.78 -10.74 -34.15
N GLU A 106 46.86 -11.37 -33.69
CA GLU A 106 46.90 -12.06 -32.39
C GLU A 106 46.63 -11.09 -31.23
N SER A 107 47.25 -9.90 -31.25
CA SER A 107 46.99 -8.86 -30.25
C SER A 107 45.53 -8.40 -30.25
N GLN A 108 44.92 -8.24 -31.44
CA GLN A 108 43.51 -7.84 -31.55
C GLN A 108 42.56 -8.94 -31.06
N VAL A 109 42.88 -10.20 -31.34
CA VAL A 109 42.13 -11.35 -30.84
C VAL A 109 42.21 -11.40 -29.31
N GLN A 110 43.38 -11.18 -28.74
CA GLN A 110 43.58 -11.15 -27.28
C GLN A 110 42.77 -10.05 -26.62
N GLU A 111 42.82 -8.82 -27.13
CA GLU A 111 42.03 -7.69 -26.61
C GLU A 111 40.52 -7.98 -26.68
N SER A 112 40.08 -8.57 -27.79
CA SER A 112 38.67 -8.95 -27.97
C SER A 112 38.25 -10.03 -26.96
N GLN A 113 39.11 -10.99 -26.64
CA GLN A 113 38.85 -12.03 -25.65
C GLN A 113 38.75 -11.46 -24.24
N GLU A 114 39.63 -10.53 -23.87
CA GLU A 114 39.59 -9.85 -22.56
C GLU A 114 38.30 -9.05 -22.40
N LYS A 115 37.89 -8.32 -23.44
CA LYS A 115 36.63 -7.58 -23.45
C LYS A 115 35.41 -8.49 -23.34
N ILE A 116 35.42 -9.64 -24.01
CA ILE A 116 34.36 -10.65 -23.85
C ILE A 116 34.30 -11.13 -22.40
N HIS A 117 35.44 -11.40 -21.78
CA HIS A 117 35.50 -11.86 -20.39
C HIS A 117 34.96 -10.81 -19.40
N GLU A 118 35.32 -9.54 -19.59
CA GLU A 118 34.80 -8.44 -18.77
C GLU A 118 33.28 -8.32 -18.89
N LEU A 119 32.76 -8.36 -20.12
CA LEU A 119 31.31 -8.31 -20.36
C LEU A 119 30.58 -9.51 -19.76
N GLU A 120 31.18 -10.71 -19.79
CA GLU A 120 30.63 -11.89 -19.13
C GLU A 120 30.58 -11.73 -17.61
N GLN A 121 31.62 -11.15 -16.99
CA GLN A 121 31.60 -10.86 -15.54
C GLN A 121 30.53 -9.83 -15.19
N LEU A 122 30.42 -8.74 -15.96
CA LEU A 122 29.39 -7.72 -15.75
C LEU A 122 27.98 -8.28 -15.90
N LEU A 123 27.78 -9.20 -16.86
CA LEU A 123 26.50 -9.88 -17.01
C LEU A 123 26.15 -10.73 -15.78
N ILE A 124 27.12 -11.48 -15.25
CA ILE A 124 26.92 -12.27 -14.02
C ILE A 124 26.59 -11.36 -12.83
N GLN A 125 27.31 -10.25 -12.66
CA GLN A 125 27.03 -9.28 -11.60
C GLN A 125 25.63 -8.68 -11.73
N SER A 126 25.22 -8.33 -12.95
CA SER A 126 23.86 -7.86 -13.23
C SER A 126 22.80 -8.91 -12.87
N ASP A 127 23.04 -10.18 -13.19
CA ASP A 127 22.12 -11.27 -12.85
C ASP A 127 22.03 -11.50 -11.34
N THR A 128 23.15 -11.38 -10.60
CA THR A 128 23.14 -11.49 -9.13
C THR A 128 22.35 -10.35 -8.49
N VAL A 129 22.58 -9.11 -8.94
CA VAL A 129 21.84 -7.94 -8.41
C VAL A 129 20.34 -8.07 -8.71
N LYS A 130 19.99 -8.51 -9.92
CA LYS A 130 18.59 -8.75 -10.28
C LYS A 130 17.93 -9.81 -9.39
N TYR A 131 18.66 -10.88 -9.05
CA TYR A 131 18.18 -11.92 -8.15
C TYR A 131 17.92 -11.38 -6.74
N ASP A 132 18.86 -10.61 -6.19
CA ASP A 132 18.74 -10.02 -4.85
C ASP A 132 17.57 -9.03 -4.78
N LEU A 133 17.40 -8.19 -5.81
CA LEU A 133 16.26 -7.27 -5.92
C LEU A 133 14.91 -8.01 -5.97
N GLU A 134 14.84 -9.15 -6.66
CA GLU A 134 13.61 -9.95 -6.69
C GLU A 134 13.33 -10.59 -5.32
N GLN A 135 14.36 -10.98 -4.56
CA GLN A 135 14.17 -11.46 -3.19
C GLN A 135 13.63 -10.36 -2.26
N GLU A 136 14.23 -9.18 -2.27
CA GLU A 136 13.76 -8.06 -1.45
C GLU A 136 12.35 -7.61 -1.85
N LYS A 137 12.05 -7.57 -3.15
CA LYS A 137 10.68 -7.33 -3.64
C LYS A 137 9.68 -8.34 -3.09
N ASN A 138 10.01 -9.63 -3.10
CA ASN A 138 9.12 -10.67 -2.58
C ASN A 138 8.93 -10.55 -1.06
N LYS A 139 9.99 -10.20 -0.32
CA LYS A 139 9.93 -9.94 1.12
C LYS A 139 9.04 -8.74 1.43
N LEU A 140 9.25 -7.61 0.76
CA LEU A 140 8.43 -6.40 0.93
C LEU A 140 6.97 -6.66 0.56
N ASN A 141 6.70 -7.44 -0.48
CA ASN A 141 5.35 -7.82 -0.85
C ASN A 141 4.67 -8.65 0.25
N TRP A 142 5.39 -9.57 0.88
CA TRP A 142 4.87 -10.35 2.01
C TRP A 142 4.59 -9.47 3.24
N GLU A 143 5.50 -8.55 3.57
CA GLU A 143 5.32 -7.60 4.69
C GLU A 143 4.14 -6.65 4.43
N TRP A 144 3.99 -6.18 3.18
CA TRP A 144 2.86 -5.37 2.75
C TRP A 144 1.54 -6.13 2.89
N GLN A 145 1.45 -7.38 2.42
CA GLN A 145 0.24 -8.20 2.58
C GLN A 145 -0.11 -8.45 4.06
N LYS A 146 0.91 -8.67 4.90
CA LYS A 146 0.72 -8.87 6.34
C LYS A 146 0.18 -7.61 7.02
N THR A 147 0.72 -6.45 6.70
CA THR A 147 0.28 -5.17 7.27
C THR A 147 -1.09 -4.76 6.75
N GLN A 148 -1.39 -5.03 5.48
CA GLN A 148 -2.73 -4.83 4.90
C GLN A 148 -3.76 -5.67 5.63
N LYS A 149 -3.49 -6.97 5.84
CA LYS A 149 -4.42 -7.85 6.58
C LYS A 149 -4.66 -7.34 8.02
N MET A 150 -3.60 -6.92 8.71
CA MET A 150 -3.73 -6.35 10.05
C MET A 150 -4.59 -5.07 10.04
N LEU A 151 -4.42 -4.21 9.02
CA LEU A 151 -5.22 -3.01 8.87
C LEU A 151 -6.70 -3.35 8.66
N ASP A 152 -6.99 -4.31 7.77
CA ASP A 152 -8.36 -4.77 7.51
C ASP A 152 -9.02 -5.35 8.78
N ASP A 153 -8.29 -6.17 9.55
CA ASP A 153 -8.76 -6.71 10.83
C ASP A 153 -9.05 -5.59 11.84
N THR A 154 -8.17 -4.59 11.96
CA THR A 154 -8.40 -3.44 12.86
C THR A 154 -9.55 -2.54 12.41
N LEU A 155 -9.80 -2.45 11.11
CA LEU A 155 -10.92 -1.69 10.55
C LEU A 155 -12.25 -2.36 10.90
N LEU A 156 -12.33 -3.69 10.77
CA LEU A 156 -13.51 -4.46 11.19
C LEU A 156 -13.79 -4.32 12.69
N ASP A 157 -12.76 -4.32 13.53
CA ASP A 157 -12.90 -4.08 14.97
C ASP A 157 -13.48 -2.69 15.26
N VAL A 158 -12.95 -1.65 14.60
CA VAL A 158 -13.45 -0.27 14.75
C VAL A 158 -14.91 -0.15 14.29
N GLU A 159 -15.28 -0.78 13.18
CA GLU A 159 -16.66 -0.82 12.70
C GLU A 159 -17.60 -1.49 13.71
N SER A 160 -17.18 -2.60 14.32
CA SER A 160 -17.92 -3.30 15.38
C SER A 160 -18.12 -2.41 16.62
N TYR A 161 -17.07 -1.71 17.07
CA TYR A 161 -17.20 -0.75 18.18
C TYR A 161 -18.11 0.42 17.83
N HIS A 162 -18.03 0.94 16.60
CA HIS A 162 -18.91 2.01 16.14
C HIS A 162 -20.38 1.57 16.13
N GLN A 163 -20.67 0.37 15.62
CA GLN A 163 -22.01 -0.21 15.67
C GLN A 163 -22.53 -0.33 17.11
N ARG A 164 -21.67 -0.78 18.05
CA ARG A 164 -22.04 -0.86 19.46
C ARG A 164 -22.33 0.50 20.10
N ILE A 165 -21.54 1.53 19.78
CA ILE A 165 -21.77 2.90 20.24
C ILE A 165 -23.11 3.42 19.72
N ASN A 166 -23.43 3.19 18.45
CA ASN A 166 -24.71 3.59 17.86
C ASN A 166 -25.89 2.90 18.55
N GLN A 167 -25.75 1.60 18.85
CA GLN A 167 -26.76 0.87 19.60
C GLN A 167 -26.97 1.48 20.99
N LEU A 168 -25.89 1.68 21.77
CA LEU A 168 -25.97 2.27 23.10
C LEU A 168 -26.54 3.69 23.09
N THR A 169 -26.23 4.48 22.06
CA THR A 169 -26.80 5.82 21.86
C THR A 169 -28.31 5.75 21.66
N SER A 170 -28.78 4.82 20.82
CA SER A 170 -30.22 4.61 20.59
C SER A 170 -30.96 4.12 21.84
N GLU A 171 -30.33 3.26 22.64
CA GLU A 171 -30.85 2.79 23.94
C GLU A 171 -30.93 3.96 24.94
N LEU A 172 -29.90 4.79 25.03
CA LEU A 172 -29.86 5.98 25.88
C LEU A 172 -30.93 7.00 25.49
N ASP A 173 -31.12 7.28 24.20
CA ASP A 173 -32.17 8.18 23.71
C ASP A 173 -33.58 7.63 24.01
N SER A 174 -33.76 6.31 23.90
CA SER A 174 -35.01 5.64 24.28
C SER A 174 -35.30 5.83 25.77
N LYS A 175 -34.31 5.56 26.64
CA LYS A 175 -34.44 5.72 28.09
C LYS A 175 -34.60 7.16 28.55
N THR A 176 -33.94 8.09 27.88
CA THR A 176 -34.12 9.53 28.13
C THR A 176 -35.56 9.95 27.83
N ARG A 177 -36.13 9.52 26.70
CA ARG A 177 -37.54 9.77 26.36
C ARG A 177 -38.52 9.12 27.34
N GLU A 178 -38.20 7.95 27.87
CA GLU A 178 -39.01 7.28 28.90
C GLU A 178 -39.01 8.05 30.23
N ILE A 179 -37.83 8.49 30.68
CA ILE A 179 -37.68 9.33 31.88
C ILE A 179 -38.46 10.64 31.71
N ASP A 180 -38.37 11.30 30.56
CA ASP A 180 -39.10 12.55 30.32
C ASP A 180 -40.62 12.36 30.34
N LYS A 181 -41.13 11.22 29.84
CA LYS A 181 -42.56 10.87 29.95
C LYS A 181 -42.96 10.67 31.40
N LEU A 182 -42.19 9.90 32.17
CA LEU A 182 -42.47 9.65 33.58
C LEU A 182 -42.44 10.94 34.40
N LYS A 183 -41.45 11.81 34.18
CA LYS A 183 -41.37 13.13 34.82
C LYS A 183 -42.61 13.98 34.53
N LYS A 184 -43.10 14.00 33.28
CA LYS A 184 -44.33 14.72 32.91
C LYS A 184 -45.56 14.13 33.59
N LEU A 185 -45.70 12.80 33.63
CA LEU A 185 -46.81 12.14 34.31
C LEU A 185 -46.80 12.41 35.82
N MET A 186 -45.64 12.32 36.46
CA MET A 186 -45.50 12.62 37.89
C MET A 186 -45.79 14.08 38.19
N ALA A 187 -45.34 15.02 37.34
CA ALA A 187 -45.68 16.44 37.47
C ALA A 187 -47.19 16.67 37.36
N HIS A 188 -47.84 16.12 36.33
CA HIS A 188 -49.30 16.21 36.19
C HIS A 188 -50.07 15.59 37.36
N GLN A 189 -49.60 14.45 37.88
CA GLN A 189 -50.21 13.83 39.04
C GLN A 189 -50.04 14.67 40.31
N ALA A 190 -48.87 15.30 40.50
CA ALA A 190 -48.62 16.21 41.60
C ALA A 190 -49.50 17.46 41.50
N ASP A 191 -49.61 18.09 40.32
CA ASP A 191 -50.48 19.24 40.06
C ASP A 191 -51.95 18.89 40.36
N ALA A 192 -52.42 17.73 39.89
CA ALA A 192 -53.80 17.27 40.14
C ALA A 192 -54.08 17.03 41.63
N ARG A 193 -53.10 16.48 42.38
CA ARG A 193 -53.20 16.33 43.84
C ARG A 193 -53.20 17.69 44.53
N GLU A 194 -52.36 18.61 44.10
CA GLU A 194 -52.30 19.97 44.64
C GLU A 194 -53.64 20.71 44.45
N ASP A 195 -54.22 20.66 43.25
CA ASP A 195 -55.51 21.27 42.96
C ASP A 195 -56.63 20.65 43.80
N HIS A 196 -56.65 19.31 43.95
CA HIS A 196 -57.61 18.64 44.83
C HIS A 196 -57.51 19.12 46.29
N LEU A 197 -56.29 19.20 46.83
CA LEU A 197 -56.04 19.70 48.18
C LEU A 197 -56.43 21.19 48.32
N ARG A 198 -56.19 22.00 47.28
CA ARG A 198 -56.60 23.41 47.25
C ARG A 198 -58.14 23.55 47.29
N PHE A 199 -58.87 22.74 46.53
CA PHE A 199 -60.33 22.73 46.58
C PHE A 199 -60.87 22.29 47.95
N ALA A 200 -60.35 21.18 48.50
CA ALA A 200 -60.75 20.70 49.82
C ALA A 200 -60.46 21.74 50.92
N LEU A 201 -59.33 22.44 50.84
CA LEU A 201 -58.99 23.51 51.78
C LEU A 201 -59.94 24.70 51.69
N GLU A 202 -60.40 25.05 50.49
CA GLU A 202 -61.37 26.13 50.30
C GLU A 202 -62.77 25.75 50.81
N ASP A 203 -63.21 24.50 50.58
CA ASP A 203 -64.45 23.96 51.15
C ASP A 203 -64.41 23.99 52.69
N MET A 204 -63.30 23.54 53.30
CA MET A 204 -63.13 23.58 54.76
C MET A 204 -63.13 25.02 55.32
N LYS A 205 -62.54 25.98 54.61
CA LYS A 205 -62.63 27.40 55.01
C LYS A 205 -64.07 27.90 54.97
N GLN A 206 -64.84 27.52 53.94
CA GLN A 206 -66.22 27.90 53.80
C GLN A 206 -67.10 27.29 54.91
N GLU A 207 -66.88 26.01 55.25
CA GLU A 207 -67.53 25.35 56.39
C GLU A 207 -67.18 26.01 57.72
N LEU A 208 -65.89 26.32 57.94
CA LEU A 208 -65.46 27.04 59.14
C LEU A 208 -66.11 28.43 59.25
N ALA A 209 -66.23 29.16 58.15
CA ALA A 209 -66.90 30.46 58.10
C ALA A 209 -68.41 30.33 58.42
N ASN A 210 -69.07 29.29 57.91
CA ASN A 210 -70.46 28.99 58.23
C ASN A 210 -70.64 28.62 59.71
N SER A 211 -69.73 27.82 60.26
CA SER A 211 -69.71 27.44 61.68
C SER A 211 -69.55 28.67 62.60
N LYS A 212 -68.60 29.57 62.30
CA LYS A 212 -68.43 30.84 63.03
C LYS A 212 -69.67 31.73 62.96
N LYS A 213 -70.34 31.81 61.80
CA LYS A 213 -71.62 32.54 61.69
C LYS A 213 -72.71 31.92 62.56
N ALA A 214 -72.79 30.59 62.60
CA ALA A 214 -73.72 29.87 63.46
C ALA A 214 -73.42 30.09 64.95
N GLU A 215 -72.14 30.04 65.34
CA GLU A 215 -71.65 30.35 66.68
C GLU A 215 -72.06 31.77 67.11
N LEU A 216 -71.73 32.80 66.32
CA LEU A 216 -72.14 34.19 66.59
C LEU A 216 -73.66 34.36 66.71
N CYS A 217 -74.44 33.63 65.90
CA CYS A 217 -75.90 33.62 65.99
C CYS A 217 -76.37 33.01 67.32
N LEU A 218 -75.80 31.88 67.73
CA LEU A 218 -76.09 31.24 69.02
C LEU A 218 -75.66 32.11 70.20
N GLU A 219 -74.49 32.74 70.15
CA GLU A 219 -74.03 33.70 71.15
C GLU A 219 -75.01 34.87 71.30
N SER A 220 -75.49 35.42 70.18
CA SER A 220 -76.48 36.51 70.21
C SER A 220 -77.81 36.05 70.81
N LYS A 221 -78.24 34.80 70.56
CA LYS A 221 -79.44 34.20 71.16
C LYS A 221 -79.25 33.94 72.65
N TYR A 222 -78.10 33.42 73.05
CA TYR A 222 -77.74 33.20 74.45
C TYR A 222 -77.70 34.53 75.21
N LYS A 223 -77.11 35.58 74.65
CA LYS A 223 -77.10 36.92 75.25
C LYS A 223 -78.52 37.43 75.50
N LYS A 224 -79.41 37.34 74.50
CA LYS A 224 -80.83 37.72 74.65
C LYS A 224 -81.55 36.87 75.70
N LEU A 225 -81.27 35.56 75.74
CA LEU A 225 -81.87 34.66 76.72
C LEU A 225 -81.38 34.96 78.13
N LYS A 226 -80.09 35.27 78.29
CA LYS A 226 -79.48 35.71 79.54
C LYS A 226 -80.08 37.03 80.02
N GLU A 227 -80.21 38.02 79.14
CA GLU A 227 -80.89 39.29 79.45
C GLU A 227 -82.33 39.05 79.92
N LYS A 228 -83.08 38.15 79.27
CA LYS A 228 -84.43 37.75 79.72
C LYS A 228 -84.44 37.02 81.07
N TYR A 229 -83.47 36.15 81.31
CA TYR A 229 -83.33 35.45 82.58
C TYR A 229 -82.99 36.42 83.71
N ASP A 230 -82.04 37.33 83.50
CA ASP A 230 -81.67 38.36 84.46
C ASP A 230 -82.88 39.27 84.78
N GLN A 231 -83.69 39.63 83.78
CA GLN A 231 -84.97 40.33 83.98
C GLN A 231 -85.94 39.55 84.87
N LEU A 232 -86.17 38.25 84.57
CA LEU A 232 -87.04 37.39 85.39
C LEU A 232 -86.50 37.19 86.82
N CYS A 233 -85.19 37.11 86.99
CA CYS A 233 -84.56 37.05 88.30
C CYS A 233 -84.77 38.35 89.09
N GLU A 234 -84.69 39.51 88.44
CA GLU A 234 -84.96 40.80 89.08
C GLU A 234 -86.46 40.94 89.42
N GLU A 235 -87.37 40.51 88.54
CA GLU A 235 -88.82 40.43 88.84
C GLU A 235 -89.09 39.50 90.02
N LYS A 236 -88.49 38.30 90.06
CA LYS A 236 -88.60 37.38 91.19
C LYS A 236 -88.07 38.00 92.47
N LYS A 237 -86.93 38.70 92.41
CA LYS A 237 -86.34 39.39 93.57
C LYS A 237 -87.24 40.52 94.07
N GLN A 238 -87.89 41.26 93.17
CA GLN A 238 -88.92 42.25 93.52
C GLN A 238 -90.11 41.57 94.21
N LEU A 239 -90.64 40.49 93.63
CA LEU A 239 -91.73 39.70 94.24
C LEU A 239 -91.34 39.08 95.60
N THR A 240 -90.06 38.74 95.80
CA THR A 240 -89.54 38.22 97.07
C THR A 240 -89.37 39.36 98.09
N ASN A 241 -88.94 40.56 97.67
CA ASN A 241 -88.90 41.75 98.54
C ASN A 241 -90.30 42.27 98.90
N ASP A 242 -91.30 42.03 98.05
CA ASP A 242 -92.72 42.33 98.32
C ASP A 242 -93.40 41.25 99.19
N GLN A 243 -92.73 40.10 99.42
CA GLN A 243 -93.17 38.98 100.26
C GLN A 243 -92.19 38.72 101.44
N GLU A 244 -91.96 39.69 102.32
CA GLU A 244 -91.76 39.44 103.76
C GLU A 244 -92.05 40.74 104.55
N PRO A 245 -93.00 40.70 105.52
CA PRO A 245 -92.71 40.06 106.81
C PRO A 245 -93.48 38.76 107.04
N SER A 246 -92.80 37.82 107.70
CA SER A 246 -93.28 36.49 108.17
C SER A 246 -93.14 35.39 107.09
N GLU A 247 -92.45 34.28 107.29
CA GLU A 247 -92.36 33.43 108.48
C GLU A 247 -91.25 32.36 108.35
N ARG A 248 -90.91 31.78 109.49
CA ARG A 248 -89.74 30.92 109.77
C ARG A 248 -89.85 29.47 109.27
N LEU A 249 -88.66 28.83 109.17
CA LEU A 249 -88.35 27.42 109.47
C LEU A 249 -88.87 26.31 108.51
N HIS A 250 -87.97 25.66 107.75
CA HIS A 250 -87.86 24.18 107.76
C HIS A 250 -86.56 23.64 107.15
N LYS A 251 -86.06 22.57 107.78
CA LYS A 251 -84.78 21.84 107.58
C LYS A 251 -84.74 20.93 106.33
N ASP A 252 -83.52 20.71 105.82
CA ASP A 252 -82.97 19.64 104.92
C ASP A 252 -83.51 18.20 105.15
N PRO A 253 -83.24 17.12 104.34
CA PRO A 253 -82.25 16.94 103.23
C PRO A 253 -82.74 16.09 101.99
N ASN A 254 -81.98 16.06 100.88
CA ASN A 254 -81.89 14.94 99.89
C ASN A 254 -80.93 15.35 98.74
N LYS A 255 -79.68 14.86 98.61
CA LYS A 255 -79.19 13.52 98.23
C LYS A 255 -79.84 12.90 96.98
N ASP A 256 -78.97 12.75 95.97
CA ASP A 256 -78.95 11.78 94.87
C ASP A 256 -80.20 11.68 93.99
N LEU A 257 -80.06 12.07 92.72
CA LEU A 257 -80.46 11.25 91.57
C LEU A 257 -80.03 11.93 90.24
N LEU A 258 -79.34 11.12 89.44
CA LEU A 258 -79.20 11.19 87.97
C LEU A 258 -78.09 12.09 87.41
N SER A 259 -76.88 11.68 87.78
CA SER A 259 -75.81 11.38 86.84
C SER A 259 -76.29 10.60 85.60
N GLU A 260 -76.82 11.27 84.58
CA GLU A 260 -77.12 10.64 83.28
C GLU A 260 -77.14 11.67 82.14
N SER A 261 -75.99 12.33 81.91
CA SER A 261 -75.71 13.13 80.69
C SER A 261 -74.22 13.38 80.50
N ARG A 262 -73.37 12.43 80.92
CA ARG A 262 -71.91 12.53 80.78
C ARG A 262 -71.26 11.33 80.09
N THR A 263 -72.06 10.45 79.49
CA THR A 263 -71.62 9.23 78.80
C THR A 263 -71.90 9.20 77.29
N GLU A 264 -72.54 10.21 76.71
CA GLU A 264 -72.62 10.36 75.24
C GLU A 264 -71.53 11.27 74.65
N ALA A 265 -70.84 12.07 75.48
CA ALA A 265 -69.78 12.98 75.02
C ALA A 265 -68.36 12.38 75.05
N VAL A 266 -68.18 11.13 75.52
CA VAL A 266 -66.87 10.43 75.52
C VAL A 266 -66.83 9.27 74.50
N GLY A 267 -67.99 8.81 74.01
CA GLY A 267 -68.09 7.78 72.96
C GLY A 267 -67.86 8.27 71.53
N LEU A 268 -67.89 9.58 71.28
CA LEU A 268 -67.66 10.18 69.96
C LEU A 268 -66.24 10.71 69.75
N ILE A 269 -65.43 10.83 70.81
CA ILE A 269 -64.03 11.25 70.70
C ILE A 269 -63.10 10.04 70.47
N ALA A 270 -63.49 8.83 70.90
CA ALA A 270 -62.71 7.61 70.67
C ALA A 270 -62.96 6.92 69.30
N LYS A 271 -63.80 7.52 68.43
CA LYS A 271 -64.17 6.96 67.11
C LYS A 271 -63.63 7.75 65.91
N ILE A 272 -62.85 8.81 66.15
CA ILE A 272 -62.22 9.65 65.10
C ILE A 272 -60.68 9.47 65.09
N GLU A 273 -60.15 8.51 65.85
CA GLU A 273 -58.69 8.28 65.96
C GLU A 273 -58.27 6.88 65.48
N ARG A 274 -59.06 6.24 64.59
CA ARG A 274 -58.72 4.90 64.08
C ARG A 274 -59.00 4.58 62.61
N ASP A 275 -59.48 5.52 61.80
CA ASP A 275 -59.77 5.26 60.37
C ASP A 275 -58.94 6.11 59.39
N TYR A 276 -57.74 6.55 59.77
CA TYR A 276 -56.84 7.28 58.85
C TYR A 276 -55.37 6.90 59.00
N ILE A 277 -55.08 5.61 59.12
CA ILE A 277 -53.76 5.03 58.80
C ILE A 277 -54.04 3.63 58.23
N ASP A 278 -54.21 3.53 56.93
CA ASP A 278 -53.87 2.36 56.08
C ASP A 278 -54.42 2.61 54.67
N ASP A 279 -53.65 3.37 53.88
CA ASP A 279 -53.67 3.33 52.42
C ASP A 279 -52.27 3.77 51.94
N ASP A 280 -51.27 2.95 52.25
CA ASP A 280 -50.00 2.93 51.52
C ASP A 280 -49.52 1.48 51.41
N ASP A 281 -50.37 0.61 50.87
CA ASP A 281 -50.01 -0.72 50.39
C ASP A 281 -49.76 -0.66 48.88
N THR A 282 -48.71 0.07 48.48
CA THR A 282 -48.10 -0.14 47.15
C THR A 282 -47.25 -1.40 47.25
N THR A 283 -47.88 -2.52 46.93
CA THR A 283 -47.25 -3.82 46.74
C THR A 283 -46.10 -3.73 45.72
N MET A 284 -44.88 -3.67 46.25
CA MET A 284 -43.66 -4.11 45.59
C MET A 284 -43.67 -5.64 45.54
N THR A 285 -44.26 -6.24 44.49
CA THR A 285 -44.05 -7.65 44.13
C THR A 285 -44.31 -7.85 42.65
N ASP A 286 -43.21 -8.02 41.89
CA ASP A 286 -43.01 -8.87 40.71
C ASP A 286 -42.08 -8.20 39.71
N GLN A 287 -40.80 -8.10 40.10
CA GLN A 287 -39.72 -8.18 39.13
C GLN A 287 -39.67 -9.62 38.64
N GLN A 288 -40.33 -9.88 37.52
CA GLN A 288 -40.04 -11.04 36.70
C GLN A 288 -38.68 -10.80 36.03
N GLU A 289 -37.63 -11.19 36.73
CA GLU A 289 -36.27 -11.36 36.24
C GLU A 289 -36.29 -12.42 35.12
N ILE A 290 -36.45 -11.97 33.87
CA ILE A 290 -36.07 -12.78 32.71
C ILE A 290 -34.58 -12.54 32.49
N TRP A 291 -33.79 -13.44 33.07
CA TRP A 291 -32.40 -13.67 32.68
C TRP A 291 -32.35 -14.10 31.21
N PRO A 292 -31.56 -13.48 30.32
CA PRO A 292 -30.88 -14.24 29.29
C PRO A 292 -29.65 -14.86 29.95
N GLN A 293 -29.80 -16.11 30.38
CA GLN A 293 -28.65 -16.96 30.64
C GLN A 293 -27.84 -17.07 29.36
N ASN A 294 -26.57 -16.67 29.46
CA ASN A 294 -25.51 -17.06 28.55
C ASN A 294 -25.46 -18.59 28.48
N ASN A 295 -26.09 -19.18 27.47
CA ASN A 295 -25.73 -20.50 26.97
C ASN A 295 -24.80 -20.30 25.77
N ILE A 296 -23.51 -20.07 26.05
CA ILE A 296 -22.44 -20.42 25.13
C ILE A 296 -22.10 -21.89 25.43
N THR A 297 -22.85 -22.81 24.83
CA THR A 297 -22.36 -24.17 24.58
C THR A 297 -21.42 -24.08 23.39
N CYS A 298 -20.12 -24.07 23.67
CA CYS A 298 -19.10 -24.52 22.73
C CYS A 298 -19.27 -26.04 22.58
N ASP A 299 -19.97 -26.47 21.54
CA ASP A 299 -19.81 -27.81 20.96
C ASP A 299 -19.38 -27.69 19.49
N THR A 300 -18.07 -27.85 19.35
CA THR A 300 -17.34 -28.60 18.35
C THR A 300 -18.15 -29.52 17.40
N VAL A 301 -17.73 -29.46 16.13
CA VAL A 301 -17.86 -30.42 15.00
C VAL A 301 -19.20 -30.48 14.25
N SER A 302 -19.24 -29.98 13.01
CA SER A 302 -19.11 -30.85 11.81
C SER A 302 -19.46 -30.13 10.49
N SER A 303 -18.44 -30.04 9.63
CA SER A 303 -18.49 -30.05 8.16
C SER A 303 -19.35 -29.01 7.42
N SER A 304 -18.78 -27.82 7.23
CA SER A 304 -19.03 -27.01 6.03
C SER A 304 -17.86 -27.25 5.07
N ALA A 305 -18.13 -27.93 3.97
CA ALA A 305 -17.16 -28.25 2.93
C ALA A 305 -16.64 -26.96 2.26
N VAL A 306 -15.49 -26.48 2.72
CA VAL A 306 -14.71 -25.48 2.01
C VAL A 306 -14.06 -26.17 0.81
N VAL A 307 -14.63 -25.93 -0.37
CA VAL A 307 -14.05 -26.36 -1.65
C VAL A 307 -12.80 -25.53 -1.92
N HIS A 308 -11.65 -25.99 -1.44
CA HIS A 308 -10.34 -25.49 -1.88
C HIS A 308 -10.19 -25.71 -3.39
N HIS A 309 -10.34 -24.65 -4.18
CA HIS A 309 -9.92 -24.64 -5.58
C HIS A 309 -8.39 -24.59 -5.63
N HIS A 310 -7.76 -25.75 -5.49
CA HIS A 310 -6.32 -25.91 -5.70
C HIS A 310 -6.08 -25.95 -7.22
N TYR A 311 -5.75 -24.81 -7.82
CA TYR A 311 -5.26 -24.77 -9.19
C TYR A 311 -3.90 -25.47 -9.26
N HIS A 312 -3.89 -26.76 -9.55
CA HIS A 312 -2.70 -27.46 -10.01
C HIS A 312 -2.35 -26.96 -11.42
N TYR A 313 -1.38 -26.06 -11.50
CA TYR A 313 -0.72 -25.74 -12.76
C TYR A 313 0.09 -26.97 -13.19
N HIS A 314 -0.50 -27.82 -14.04
CA HIS A 314 0.27 -28.81 -14.78
C HIS A 314 1.16 -28.07 -15.78
N MET A 315 2.40 -27.78 -15.38
CA MET A 315 3.49 -27.59 -16.31
C MET A 315 3.72 -28.90 -17.07
N ARG A 316 2.98 -29.09 -18.16
CA ARG A 316 3.27 -30.14 -19.14
C ARG A 316 4.58 -29.77 -19.82
N ASN A 317 5.67 -30.32 -19.29
CA ASN A 317 6.98 -30.32 -19.93
C ASN A 317 6.87 -30.97 -21.30
N ASN A 318 6.70 -30.17 -22.36
CA ASN A 318 6.99 -30.59 -23.72
C ASN A 318 8.52 -30.69 -23.86
N LYS A 319 9.07 -31.85 -23.49
CA LYS A 319 10.34 -32.34 -24.02
C LYS A 319 10.13 -32.79 -25.47
N GLY A 320 9.86 -31.84 -26.35
CA GLY A 320 10.01 -32.01 -27.79
C GLY A 320 11.40 -31.52 -28.18
N LYS A 321 12.30 -32.44 -28.48
CA LYS A 321 13.59 -32.15 -29.14
C LYS A 321 13.35 -31.28 -30.38
N PRO A 322 14.02 -30.12 -30.54
CA PRO A 322 14.25 -29.59 -31.86
C PRO A 322 15.50 -30.28 -32.42
N SER A 323 15.27 -31.14 -33.41
CA SER A 323 16.31 -31.63 -34.30
C SER A 323 16.98 -30.44 -34.97
N SER A 324 18.31 -30.47 -34.97
CA SER A 324 19.22 -29.62 -35.72
C SER A 324 18.75 -29.37 -37.15
N LEU A 325 18.65 -28.11 -37.56
CA LEU A 325 18.91 -27.66 -38.92
C LEU A 325 19.40 -26.20 -38.86
N SER A 326 20.71 -26.09 -39.05
CA SER A 326 21.39 -24.87 -39.47
C SER A 326 20.78 -24.38 -40.78
N SER A 327 20.46 -23.09 -40.89
CA SER A 327 20.52 -22.38 -42.16
C SER A 327 20.47 -20.87 -41.94
N ASN A 328 21.59 -20.22 -42.25
CA ASN A 328 21.66 -18.80 -42.55
C ASN A 328 20.81 -18.52 -43.79
N GLN A 329 19.90 -17.53 -43.75
CA GLN A 329 19.41 -16.88 -44.97
C GLN A 329 19.28 -15.37 -44.80
N THR A 330 20.20 -14.70 -45.49
CA THR A 330 20.07 -13.40 -46.15
C THR A 330 18.86 -13.39 -47.11
N PRO A 331 18.34 -12.22 -47.51
CA PRO A 331 17.05 -12.07 -48.18
C PRO A 331 17.09 -12.49 -49.65
N CYS A 332 16.25 -13.45 -50.03
CA CYS A 332 16.08 -13.88 -51.42
C CYS A 332 14.92 -13.13 -52.10
N GLN A 333 15.25 -12.52 -53.23
CA GLN A 333 14.31 -12.03 -54.25
C GLN A 333 13.45 -13.15 -54.84
N PRO A 334 12.29 -12.82 -55.46
CA PRO A 334 11.41 -13.80 -56.06
C PRO A 334 11.91 -14.19 -57.46
N THR A 335 12.23 -15.47 -57.65
CA THR A 335 12.22 -16.10 -58.98
C THR A 335 10.96 -16.95 -59.11
N GLU A 336 10.23 -16.67 -60.18
CA GLU A 336 8.96 -17.25 -60.58
C GLU A 336 9.06 -18.74 -60.95
N ASN A 337 7.89 -19.37 -60.99
CA ASN A 337 7.52 -20.62 -61.67
C ASN A 337 7.48 -21.91 -60.83
N SER A 338 6.37 -22.09 -60.12
CA SER A 338 5.74 -23.39 -59.87
C SER A 338 4.25 -23.18 -59.57
N THR A 339 3.37 -23.55 -60.49
CA THR A 339 1.91 -23.58 -60.32
C THR A 339 1.51 -24.74 -59.40
N GLU A 340 1.76 -24.61 -58.09
CA GLU A 340 0.96 -25.32 -57.09
C GLU A 340 -0.19 -24.40 -56.70
N THR A 341 -1.40 -24.72 -57.13
CA THR A 341 -2.62 -24.06 -56.67
C THR A 341 -2.71 -24.22 -55.15
N MET A 342 -2.30 -23.20 -54.40
CA MET A 342 -2.38 -23.22 -52.94
C MET A 342 -3.83 -23.46 -52.52
N SER A 343 -4.05 -24.46 -51.67
CA SER A 343 -5.34 -24.70 -51.04
C SER A 343 -5.87 -23.42 -50.37
N PRO A 344 -7.18 -23.11 -50.48
CA PRO A 344 -7.77 -21.89 -49.88
C PRO A 344 -7.52 -21.77 -48.37
N TYR A 345 -7.43 -22.91 -47.66
CA TYR A 345 -7.07 -22.98 -46.25
C TYR A 345 -5.63 -22.51 -45.98
N ARG A 346 -4.67 -22.86 -46.85
CA ARG A 346 -3.28 -22.38 -46.71
C ARG A 346 -3.17 -20.89 -47.04
N HIS A 347 -3.98 -20.39 -47.98
CA HIS A 347 -4.02 -18.96 -48.27
C HIS A 347 -4.61 -18.17 -47.10
N LEU A 348 -5.72 -18.64 -46.51
CA LEU A 348 -6.31 -18.07 -45.30
C LEU A 348 -5.32 -18.07 -44.13
N HIS A 349 -4.64 -19.19 -43.88
CA HIS A 349 -3.63 -19.29 -42.82
C HIS A 349 -2.48 -18.30 -43.02
N ARG A 350 -1.97 -18.16 -44.26
CA ARG A 350 -0.91 -17.19 -44.56
C ARG A 350 -1.36 -15.76 -44.31
N GLN A 351 -2.58 -15.40 -44.73
CA GLN A 351 -3.13 -14.07 -44.48
C GLN A 351 -3.37 -13.82 -43.00
N LEU A 352 -3.86 -14.82 -42.26
CA LEU A 352 -4.03 -14.76 -40.81
C LEU A 352 -2.69 -14.48 -40.11
N CYS A 353 -1.61 -15.16 -40.48
CA CYS A 353 -0.29 -14.93 -39.91
C CYS A 353 0.18 -13.48 -40.13
N VAL A 354 -0.01 -12.94 -41.34
CA VAL A 354 0.38 -11.56 -41.67
C VAL A 354 -0.44 -10.55 -40.88
N LEU A 355 -1.77 -10.73 -40.79
CA LEU A 355 -2.66 -9.84 -40.04
C LEU A 355 -2.37 -9.88 -38.53
N LEU A 356 -2.13 -11.06 -37.98
CA LEU A 356 -1.75 -11.22 -36.57
C LEU A 356 -0.39 -10.57 -36.28
N GLU A 357 0.59 -10.74 -37.17
CA GLU A 357 1.90 -10.10 -37.01
C GLU A 357 1.77 -8.57 -37.05
N ARG A 358 0.94 -8.04 -37.96
CA ARG A 358 0.68 -6.59 -38.04
C ARG A 358 -0.04 -6.07 -36.79
N LEU A 359 -1.04 -6.78 -36.28
CA LEU A 359 -1.70 -6.45 -35.01
C LEU A 359 -0.74 -6.57 -33.82
N GLN A 360 0.25 -7.46 -33.86
CA GLN A 360 1.29 -7.52 -32.81
C GLN A 360 2.22 -6.32 -32.88
N GLN A 361 2.52 -5.83 -34.08
CA GLN A 361 3.38 -4.65 -34.28
C GLN A 361 2.73 -3.33 -33.86
N THR A 362 1.42 -3.30 -33.60
CA THR A 362 0.75 -2.10 -33.04
C THR A 362 0.94 -1.94 -31.55
N ASP A 363 1.43 -2.98 -30.85
CA ASP A 363 1.73 -2.89 -29.41
C ASP A 363 2.58 -1.65 -29.09
N THR A 364 2.16 -0.84 -28.11
CA THR A 364 2.79 0.45 -27.78
C THR A 364 4.30 0.33 -27.52
N ARG A 365 4.75 -0.78 -26.91
CA ARG A 365 6.18 -1.04 -26.67
C ARG A 365 6.90 -1.47 -27.94
N ALA A 366 6.28 -2.31 -28.76
CA ALA A 366 6.83 -2.71 -30.05
C ALA A 366 6.95 -1.51 -31.01
N LEU A 367 5.92 -0.67 -31.05
CA LEU A 367 5.84 0.55 -31.85
C LEU A 367 6.92 1.55 -31.45
N ASN A 368 7.10 1.79 -30.13
CA ASN A 368 8.15 2.66 -29.60
C ASN A 368 9.56 2.15 -29.94
N ARG A 369 9.81 0.84 -29.77
CA ARG A 369 11.09 0.20 -30.17
C ARG A 369 11.38 0.36 -31.66
N LYS A 370 10.36 0.28 -32.51
CA LYS A 370 10.49 0.38 -33.97
C LYS A 370 10.74 1.82 -34.43
N LEU A 371 10.08 2.79 -33.79
CA LEU A 371 10.21 4.22 -34.11
C LEU A 371 11.51 4.85 -33.59
N ARG A 372 12.22 4.18 -32.66
CA ARG A 372 13.50 4.62 -32.09
C ARG A 372 13.48 6.06 -31.56
N ARG A 373 12.34 6.52 -31.08
CA ARG A 373 12.12 7.85 -30.50
C ARG A 373 11.29 7.71 -29.22
N ALA A 374 11.55 8.57 -28.24
CA ALA A 374 10.73 8.67 -27.05
C ALA A 374 9.44 9.45 -27.37
N PHE A 375 8.39 8.72 -27.73
CA PHE A 375 7.04 9.28 -27.78
C PHE A 375 6.38 9.13 -26.41
N ASP A 376 5.50 10.08 -26.09
CA ASP A 376 4.60 9.97 -24.95
C ASP A 376 3.62 8.81 -25.17
N ILE A 377 3.18 8.19 -24.08
CA ILE A 377 2.23 7.07 -24.11
C ILE A 377 0.89 7.49 -24.73
N PHE A 378 0.48 8.75 -24.57
CA PHE A 378 -0.74 9.29 -25.19
C PHE A 378 -0.64 9.27 -26.72
N ASP A 379 0.48 9.73 -27.26
CA ASP A 379 0.75 9.75 -28.70
C ASP A 379 0.88 8.33 -29.26
N LEU A 380 1.57 7.44 -28.54
CA LEU A 380 1.72 6.03 -28.92
C LEU A 380 0.39 5.28 -28.91
N SER A 381 -0.46 5.55 -27.92
CA SER A 381 -1.80 4.96 -27.81
C SER A 381 -2.70 5.44 -28.95
N SER A 382 -2.69 6.74 -29.24
CA SER A 382 -3.44 7.32 -30.36
C SER A 382 -3.00 6.75 -31.71
N MET A 383 -1.68 6.68 -31.94
CA MET A 383 -1.10 6.12 -33.16
C MET A 383 -1.40 4.62 -33.29
N SER A 384 -1.25 3.85 -32.22
CA SER A 384 -1.60 2.44 -32.21
C SER A 384 -3.08 2.23 -32.51
N ASN A 385 -3.98 2.97 -31.86
CA ASN A 385 -5.42 2.83 -32.05
C ASN A 385 -5.82 3.17 -33.49
N SER A 386 -5.22 4.20 -34.10
CA SER A 386 -5.42 4.52 -35.52
C SER A 386 -4.93 3.39 -36.46
N ILE A 387 -3.77 2.78 -36.17
CA ILE A 387 -3.27 1.65 -36.99
C ILE A 387 -4.18 0.41 -36.82
N ILE A 388 -4.64 0.12 -35.59
CA ILE A 388 -5.57 -0.97 -35.32
C ILE A 388 -6.89 -0.74 -36.07
N GLU A 389 -7.46 0.46 -36.00
CA GLU A 389 -8.69 0.82 -36.71
C GLU A 389 -8.55 0.61 -38.21
N ASN A 390 -7.43 1.02 -38.82
CA ASN A 390 -7.15 0.79 -40.23
C ASN A 390 -7.06 -0.71 -40.58
N ILE A 391 -6.43 -1.54 -39.74
CA ILE A 391 -6.35 -3.00 -39.96
C ILE A 391 -7.75 -3.64 -39.83
N LEU A 392 -8.53 -3.24 -38.83
CA LEU A 392 -9.89 -3.73 -38.61
C LEU A 392 -10.83 -3.38 -39.78
N THR A 393 -10.77 -2.14 -40.25
CA THR A 393 -11.68 -1.59 -41.25
C THR A 393 -11.29 -1.95 -42.68
N ALA A 394 -10.01 -1.84 -43.04
CA ALA A 394 -9.57 -2.00 -44.43
C ALA A 394 -9.18 -3.44 -44.79
N GLU A 395 -8.76 -4.26 -43.82
CA GLU A 395 -8.16 -5.58 -44.12
C GLU A 395 -8.99 -6.73 -43.57
N ILE A 396 -9.42 -6.64 -42.31
CA ILE A 396 -10.21 -7.70 -41.67
C ILE A 396 -11.64 -7.72 -42.20
N ASN A 397 -12.27 -6.56 -42.45
CA ASN A 397 -13.61 -6.51 -43.06
C ASN A 397 -13.61 -7.02 -44.50
N GLU A 398 -12.57 -6.70 -45.27
CA GLU A 398 -12.40 -7.13 -46.67
C GLU A 398 -11.99 -8.60 -46.80
N LEU A 399 -11.58 -9.27 -45.71
CA LEU A 399 -11.21 -10.69 -45.73
C LEU A 399 -12.33 -11.58 -46.30
N ALA A 400 -13.60 -11.23 -46.06
CA ALA A 400 -14.73 -11.96 -46.62
C ALA A 400 -14.88 -11.78 -48.15
N HIS A 401 -14.43 -10.64 -48.69
CA HIS A 401 -14.46 -10.34 -50.13
C HIS A 401 -13.28 -10.94 -50.88
N VAL A 402 -12.13 -11.09 -50.23
CA VAL A 402 -10.91 -11.73 -50.78
C VAL A 402 -11.09 -13.23 -51.00
N PHE A 403 -11.98 -13.88 -50.24
CA PHE A 403 -12.32 -15.30 -50.37
C PHE A 403 -13.78 -15.48 -50.82
N PRO A 404 -14.11 -15.24 -52.10
CA PRO A 404 -15.47 -15.43 -52.60
C PRO A 404 -15.83 -16.92 -52.54
N CYS A 405 -16.68 -17.29 -51.59
CA CYS A 405 -17.18 -18.65 -51.47
C CYS A 405 -18.03 -19.03 -52.68
N HIS A 406 -17.54 -19.97 -53.48
CA HIS A 406 -18.40 -20.72 -54.39
C HIS A 406 -19.33 -21.63 -53.55
N SER A 407 -20.58 -21.79 -54.00
CA SER A 407 -21.72 -22.36 -53.27
C SER A 407 -21.58 -23.79 -52.72
N LYS A 408 -20.41 -24.42 -52.81
CA LYS A 408 -20.13 -25.79 -52.33
C LYS A 408 -19.23 -25.87 -51.09
N GLU A 409 -18.69 -24.76 -50.59
CA GLU A 409 -17.78 -24.73 -49.43
C GLU A 409 -18.33 -23.88 -48.26
N GLN A 410 -19.53 -24.22 -47.79
CA GLN A 410 -20.18 -23.51 -46.67
C GLN A 410 -19.34 -23.54 -45.38
N ASP A 411 -18.64 -24.64 -45.13
CA ASP A 411 -17.74 -24.81 -43.97
C ASP A 411 -16.54 -23.85 -44.02
N PHE A 412 -16.01 -23.56 -45.22
CA PHE A 412 -14.91 -22.61 -45.38
C PHE A 412 -15.35 -21.18 -45.14
N SER A 413 -16.57 -20.81 -45.58
CA SER A 413 -17.17 -19.50 -45.29
C SER A 413 -17.30 -19.26 -43.79
N LEU A 414 -17.74 -20.27 -43.04
CA LEU A 414 -17.86 -20.20 -41.58
C LEU A 414 -16.49 -20.03 -40.92
N LEU A 415 -15.47 -20.73 -41.42
CA LEU A 415 -14.10 -20.58 -40.92
C LEU A 415 -13.54 -19.17 -41.16
N VAL A 416 -13.73 -18.60 -42.35
CA VAL A 416 -13.34 -17.21 -42.67
C VAL A 416 -14.06 -16.25 -41.73
N LYS A 417 -15.37 -16.48 -41.49
CA LYS A 417 -16.17 -15.63 -40.60
C LYS A 417 -15.71 -15.69 -39.14
N VAL A 418 -15.49 -16.88 -38.60
CA VAL A 418 -14.95 -17.05 -37.24
C VAL A 418 -13.57 -16.42 -37.12
N THR A 419 -12.71 -16.59 -38.14
CA THR A 419 -11.38 -15.99 -38.15
C THR A 419 -11.43 -14.46 -38.16
N GLN A 420 -12.35 -13.89 -38.94
CA GLN A 420 -12.62 -12.46 -38.98
C GLN A 420 -13.08 -11.94 -37.61
N ASP A 421 -14.03 -12.63 -36.98
CA ASP A 421 -14.57 -12.24 -35.68
C ASP A 421 -13.50 -12.35 -34.58
N MET A 422 -12.67 -13.40 -34.60
CA MET A 422 -11.52 -13.53 -33.70
C MET A 422 -10.50 -12.39 -33.86
N LEU A 423 -10.19 -12.00 -35.10
CA LEU A 423 -9.26 -10.88 -35.35
C LEU A 423 -9.85 -9.54 -34.90
N LYS A 424 -11.17 -9.35 -35.03
CA LYS A 424 -11.88 -8.18 -34.50
C LYS A 424 -11.79 -8.10 -32.98
N GLU A 425 -12.06 -9.21 -32.30
CA GLU A 425 -11.92 -9.29 -30.84
C GLU A 425 -10.48 -9.01 -30.40
N ILE A 426 -9.48 -9.57 -31.08
CA ILE A 426 -8.06 -9.30 -30.77
C ILE A 426 -7.72 -7.81 -30.98
N GLY A 427 -8.20 -7.19 -32.05
CA GLY A 427 -8.01 -5.76 -32.29
C GLY A 427 -8.67 -4.90 -31.21
N GLN A 428 -9.93 -5.19 -30.86
CA GLN A 428 -10.66 -4.47 -29.81
C GLN A 428 -9.99 -4.61 -28.44
N LEU A 429 -9.54 -5.82 -28.07
CA LEU A 429 -8.81 -6.05 -26.83
C LEU A 429 -7.51 -5.24 -26.77
N ARG A 430 -6.81 -5.07 -27.91
CA ARG A 430 -5.62 -4.22 -27.97
C ARG A 430 -5.94 -2.74 -27.79
N THR A 431 -7.01 -2.24 -28.40
CA THR A 431 -7.50 -0.87 -28.15
C THR A 431 -7.81 -0.66 -26.66
N ASN A 432 -8.53 -1.59 -26.04
CA ASN A 432 -8.84 -1.51 -24.61
C ASN A 432 -7.58 -1.52 -23.73
N ILE A 433 -6.58 -2.34 -24.08
CA ILE A 433 -5.29 -2.36 -23.36
C ILE A 433 -4.58 -1.00 -23.48
N ASN A 434 -4.59 -0.39 -24.66
CA ASN A 434 -3.99 0.93 -24.86
C ASN A 434 -4.70 2.00 -24.02
N ASP A 435 -6.02 1.98 -23.98
CA ASP A 435 -6.81 2.92 -23.17
C ASP A 435 -6.53 2.75 -21.67
N LEU A 436 -6.42 1.51 -21.19
CA LEU A 436 -6.04 1.20 -19.80
C LEU A 436 -4.60 1.62 -19.47
N GLN A 437 -3.67 1.49 -20.42
CA GLN A 437 -2.29 1.97 -20.25
C GLN A 437 -2.26 3.50 -20.08
N VAL A 438 -3.04 4.21 -20.89
CA VAL A 438 -3.20 5.67 -20.80
C VAL A 438 -3.83 6.07 -19.46
N GLU A 439 -4.90 5.39 -19.05
CA GLU A 439 -5.56 5.67 -17.77
C GLU A 439 -4.63 5.40 -16.57
N TYR A 440 -3.86 4.32 -16.61
CA TYR A 440 -2.86 4.01 -15.60
C TYR A 440 -1.83 5.14 -15.46
N VAL A 441 -1.28 5.63 -16.57
CA VAL A 441 -0.30 6.72 -16.55
C VAL A 441 -0.90 8.01 -16.00
N LYS A 442 -2.12 8.39 -16.43
CA LYS A 442 -2.83 9.54 -15.84
C LYS A 442 -2.97 9.42 -14.32
N LYS A 443 -3.27 8.21 -13.82
CA LYS A 443 -3.46 7.98 -12.38
C LYS A 443 -2.14 8.05 -11.61
N VAL A 444 -1.03 7.61 -12.21
CA VAL A 444 0.30 7.79 -11.64
C VAL A 444 0.65 9.28 -11.55
N GLU A 445 0.44 10.04 -12.63
CA GLU A 445 0.67 11.49 -12.65
C GLU A 445 -0.20 12.22 -11.61
N GLU A 446 -1.46 11.83 -11.43
CA GLU A 446 -2.34 12.39 -10.40
C GLU A 446 -1.81 12.13 -8.98
N ILE A 447 -1.32 10.92 -8.72
CA ILE A 447 -0.75 10.55 -7.42
C ILE A 447 0.53 11.36 -7.14
N ASP A 448 1.41 11.50 -8.14
CA ASP A 448 2.65 12.27 -8.01
C ASP A 448 2.36 13.75 -7.74
N ASN A 449 1.42 14.34 -8.47
CA ASN A 449 0.95 15.71 -8.24
C ASN A 449 0.38 15.89 -6.83
N ARG A 450 -0.38 14.91 -6.33
CA ARG A 450 -0.95 14.95 -4.96
C ARG A 450 0.16 14.89 -3.91
N LEU A 451 1.16 14.03 -4.09
CA LEU A 451 2.32 13.94 -3.19
C LEU A 451 3.12 15.25 -3.18
N GLU A 452 3.33 15.86 -4.35
CA GLU A 452 4.03 17.14 -4.47
C GLU A 452 3.26 18.26 -3.74
N GLN A 453 1.93 18.31 -3.88
CA GLN A 453 1.10 19.25 -3.13
C GLN A 453 1.17 19.04 -1.61
N GLU A 454 1.22 17.79 -1.14
CA GLU A 454 1.38 17.49 0.29
C GLU A 454 2.76 17.91 0.81
N LEU A 455 3.83 17.72 0.03
CA LEU A 455 5.17 18.17 0.37
C LEU A 455 5.24 19.69 0.44
N ILE A 456 4.63 20.41 -0.51
CA ILE A 456 4.54 21.87 -0.48
C ILE A 456 3.77 22.33 0.76
N LYS A 457 2.63 21.70 1.09
CA LYS A 457 1.86 22.01 2.30
C LYS A 457 2.68 21.79 3.58
N ARG A 458 3.42 20.67 3.69
CA ARG A 458 4.32 20.42 4.82
C ARG A 458 5.43 21.46 4.94
N ASN A 459 6.05 21.84 3.81
CA ASN A 459 7.11 22.85 3.79
C ASN A 459 6.60 24.24 4.20
N VAL A 460 5.39 24.61 3.78
CA VAL A 460 4.74 25.86 4.22
C VAL A 460 4.43 25.83 5.72
N PHE A 461 3.93 24.69 6.23
CA PHE A 461 3.63 24.53 7.65
C PHE A 461 4.89 24.52 8.54
N GLN A 462 6.00 23.98 8.05
CA GLN A 462 7.29 24.05 8.76
C GLN A 462 7.88 25.47 8.76
N LYS A 463 7.74 26.21 7.66
CA LYS A 463 8.19 27.62 7.62
C LYS A 463 7.36 28.53 8.53
N SER A 464 6.05 28.32 8.65
CA SER A 464 5.20 29.10 9.55
C SER A 464 5.48 28.79 11.03
N THR A 465 5.70 27.52 11.38
CA THR A 465 6.08 27.12 12.76
C THR A 465 7.48 27.59 13.16
N ALA A 466 8.45 27.60 12.24
CA ALA A 466 9.77 28.17 12.48
C ALA A 466 9.74 29.70 12.68
N SER A 467 8.85 30.41 11.97
CA SER A 467 8.67 31.86 12.12
C SER A 467 8.03 32.22 13.47
N SER A 468 7.06 31.44 13.95
CA SER A 468 6.47 31.62 15.28
C SER A 468 7.47 31.38 16.43
N ASN A 469 8.40 30.43 16.27
CA ASN A 469 9.43 30.16 17.29
C ASN A 469 10.50 31.26 17.37
N ASN A 470 10.78 31.98 16.27
CA ASN A 470 11.70 33.14 16.30
C ASN A 470 11.11 34.37 17.01
N ILE A 471 9.79 34.51 17.08
CA ILE A 471 9.13 35.62 17.80
C ILE A 471 9.22 35.41 19.33
N ILE A 472 9.24 34.15 19.79
CA ILE A 472 9.33 33.82 21.22
C ILE A 472 10.75 34.05 21.77
N GLN A 473 11.80 33.81 20.95
CA GLN A 473 13.19 34.05 21.39
C GLN A 473 13.59 35.54 21.48
N GLN A 474 12.86 36.46 20.84
CA GLN A 474 13.15 37.89 20.96
C GLN A 474 12.67 38.52 22.29
N HIS A 475 11.80 37.85 23.05
CA HIS A 475 11.32 38.34 24.35
C HIS A 475 12.17 37.89 25.56
N GLU A 476 13.16 37.02 25.38
CA GLU A 476 13.98 36.48 26.50
C GLU A 476 15.35 37.17 26.69
N ILE A 477 15.70 38.20 25.91
CA ILE A 477 17.07 38.80 25.93
C ILE A 477 17.16 40.19 26.60
N ILE A 478 16.06 40.77 27.11
CA ILE A 478 16.11 42.12 27.72
C ILE A 478 15.63 42.12 29.17
N ILE A 479 16.40 41.55 30.12
CA ILE A 479 16.55 42.11 31.50
C ILE A 479 17.93 41.70 32.07
N HIS A 480 18.94 42.56 31.94
CA HIS A 480 20.08 42.64 32.86
C HIS A 480 20.12 44.06 33.47
N SER A 481 20.21 44.11 34.80
CA SER A 481 20.14 45.28 35.71
C SER A 481 21.25 46.35 35.49
N PRO A 482 21.16 47.54 36.12
CA PRO A 482 21.80 47.72 37.43
C PRO A 482 21.07 48.65 38.42
N ALA A 483 21.66 48.75 39.61
CA ALA A 483 21.08 49.09 40.90
C ALA A 483 21.10 50.60 41.30
N ILE A 484 20.56 50.81 42.52
CA ILE A 484 20.78 51.87 43.53
C ILE A 484 19.77 53.05 43.52
N ILE A 485 18.89 53.11 44.55
CA ILE A 485 18.87 54.05 45.70
C ILE A 485 17.54 53.84 46.47
N ILE A 486 17.63 53.62 47.79
CA ILE A 486 16.54 53.56 48.79
C ILE A 486 16.37 54.98 49.38
N PRO A 487 15.16 55.50 49.67
CA PRO A 487 14.58 55.38 51.02
C PRO A 487 13.08 55.05 51.08
N SER A 488 12.76 54.15 52.01
CA SER A 488 11.45 53.84 52.63
C SER A 488 10.89 55.06 53.41
N PRO A 489 9.57 55.19 53.74
CA PRO A 489 8.91 54.30 54.72
C PRO A 489 7.36 54.09 54.64
N SER A 490 6.97 52.90 55.12
CA SER A 490 5.82 52.61 56.00
C SER A 490 4.38 52.50 55.47
N PRO A 491 3.53 51.72 56.19
CA PRO A 491 2.33 51.08 55.67
C PRO A 491 1.02 51.65 56.24
N ASN A 492 -0.10 51.09 55.75
CA ASN A 492 -1.48 51.17 56.24
C ASN A 492 -2.36 52.35 55.78
N LYS A 493 -3.46 52.02 55.09
CA LYS A 493 -4.87 52.05 55.58
C LYS A 493 -5.79 51.73 54.38
N MET A 494 -6.71 50.76 54.51
CA MET A 494 -8.14 50.96 54.86
C MET A 494 -8.80 52.05 53.98
N GLU A 495 -9.94 51.88 53.33
CA GLU A 495 -11.15 51.15 53.72
C GLU A 495 -12.19 51.19 52.57
N GLU A 496 -13.02 50.15 52.52
CA GLU A 496 -14.47 50.16 52.26
C GLU A 496 -15.13 50.66 50.96
N TYR A 497 -15.87 49.74 50.31
CA TYR A 497 -17.35 49.62 50.25
C TYR A 497 -17.64 48.46 49.26
N ARG A 498 -17.93 47.22 49.67
CA ARG A 498 -19.12 46.63 50.33
C ARG A 498 -20.38 46.61 49.46
N ASN A 499 -21.00 45.40 49.45
CA ASN A 499 -22.34 44.97 49.01
C ASN A 499 -22.31 44.16 47.70
N GLY A 500 -22.55 42.85 47.65
CA GLY A 500 -23.07 41.89 48.61
C GLY A 500 -23.04 40.46 48.00
N PRO A 501 -23.38 39.42 48.78
CA PRO A 501 -22.71 38.11 48.73
C PRO A 501 -23.74 36.95 48.55
N PRO A 502 -23.47 35.70 48.99
CA PRO A 502 -22.52 34.70 48.48
C PRO A 502 -23.19 33.30 48.34
N SER A 503 -22.36 32.24 48.28
CA SER A 503 -22.62 30.82 48.58
C SER A 503 -22.53 29.92 47.33
N SER A 504 -21.81 28.80 47.30
CA SER A 504 -20.91 28.14 48.24
C SER A 504 -20.19 27.00 47.49
N TYR A 505 -18.88 26.89 47.71
CA TYR A 505 -17.95 25.81 47.33
C TYR A 505 -18.37 24.41 47.84
N PRO A 506 -17.53 23.36 47.69
CA PRO A 506 -16.72 22.88 46.55
C PRO A 506 -16.94 21.36 46.30
N ILE A 507 -16.60 20.85 45.11
CA ILE A 507 -16.28 19.41 44.98
C ILE A 507 -14.92 19.21 44.31
N ARG A 508 -14.12 18.47 45.06
CA ARG A 508 -12.77 17.99 44.84
C ARG A 508 -12.90 16.53 44.40
N SER A 509 -12.16 16.09 43.38
CA SER A 509 -11.61 14.72 43.15
C SER A 509 -11.47 14.49 41.63
N SER A 510 -10.25 14.61 41.09
CA SER A 510 -9.24 13.55 40.92
C SER A 510 -9.37 12.81 39.58
N LEU A 511 -8.67 13.33 38.57
CA LEU A 511 -8.24 12.60 37.38
C LEU A 511 -6.94 11.82 37.69
N PRO A 512 -6.84 10.52 37.36
CA PRO A 512 -5.55 9.90 37.17
C PRO A 512 -5.08 10.09 35.73
N SER A 513 -4.07 10.95 35.58
CA SER A 513 -3.13 10.92 34.47
C SER A 513 -2.16 9.75 34.71
N ALA A 514 -2.07 8.80 33.76
CA ALA A 514 -1.07 7.74 33.80
C ALA A 514 -0.44 7.51 32.42
N LYS A 515 0.67 8.23 32.22
CA LYS A 515 1.96 7.74 31.70
C LYS A 515 1.94 6.97 30.36
N ARG A 516 2.22 7.75 29.31
CA ARG A 516 3.14 7.34 28.23
C ARG A 516 4.41 6.71 28.82
N ARG A 517 4.73 5.49 28.41
CA ARG A 517 6.10 4.97 28.44
C ARG A 517 6.62 4.92 27.01
N ASN A 518 7.46 5.90 26.68
CA ASN A 518 8.52 5.72 25.70
C ASN A 518 9.51 4.70 26.29
N ASN A 519 9.82 3.64 25.55
CA ASN A 519 11.04 2.88 25.74
C ASN A 519 11.78 2.85 24.40
N TYR A 520 12.88 3.59 24.37
CA TYR A 520 14.00 3.35 23.46
C TYR A 520 14.84 2.21 24.03
N ALA A 521 15.12 1.18 23.22
CA ALA A 521 16.27 0.30 23.34
C ALA A 521 16.56 -0.21 21.90
N LEU A 522 17.50 0.40 21.18
CA LEU A 522 18.88 -0.08 21.06
C LEU A 522 18.97 -1.59 20.81
N HIS A 523 18.87 -1.97 19.52
CA HIS A 523 19.64 -3.10 19.00
C HIS A 523 20.32 -2.66 17.70
N ALA A 524 21.54 -2.18 17.86
CA ALA A 524 22.54 -2.20 16.82
C ALA A 524 23.13 -3.62 16.77
N SER A 525 22.78 -4.39 15.75
CA SER A 525 23.56 -5.57 15.35
C SER A 525 24.42 -5.18 14.15
N GLN A 526 25.62 -4.71 14.47
CA GLN A 526 26.75 -4.73 13.55
C GLN A 526 27.12 -6.18 13.28
N SER A 527 26.93 -6.65 12.05
CA SER A 527 27.60 -7.84 11.52
C SER A 527 28.60 -7.38 10.47
N ALA A 528 29.73 -6.86 10.95
CA ALA A 528 30.93 -6.74 10.15
C ALA A 528 31.61 -8.12 10.13
N ILE A 529 31.55 -8.81 9.00
CA ILE A 529 32.42 -9.95 8.70
C ILE A 529 33.40 -9.46 7.64
N LEU A 530 34.62 -9.13 8.08
CA LEU A 530 35.81 -8.99 7.26
C LEU A 530 36.78 -10.15 7.56
N PRO A 531 37.74 -10.43 6.67
CA PRO A 531 38.17 -11.77 6.31
C PRO A 531 39.35 -12.26 7.15
N VAL A 532 39.42 -13.59 7.35
CA VAL A 532 40.65 -14.26 7.80
C VAL A 532 41.34 -14.86 6.58
N GLN A 533 42.48 -14.27 6.22
CA GLN A 533 43.46 -14.82 5.30
C GLN A 533 44.66 -15.35 6.11
N LYS A 534 45.21 -16.49 5.63
CA LYS A 534 46.54 -17.08 5.90
C LYS A 534 46.66 -17.78 7.28
N SER A 535 47.36 -18.90 7.46
CA SER A 535 48.46 -19.48 6.68
C SER A 535 48.75 -20.93 7.16
N VAL A 536 49.24 -21.77 6.24
CA VAL A 536 50.31 -22.78 6.45
C VAL A 536 50.05 -23.91 7.47
N TYR A 537 49.69 -25.10 6.97
CA TYR A 537 50.56 -26.29 6.90
C TYR A 537 49.91 -27.35 6.00
#